data_AF-A0A377TL30-F1
#
_entry.id   AF-A0A377TL30-F1
#
_cell.length_a   1.000
_cell.length_b   1.000
_cell.length_c   1.000
_cell.angle_alpha   90.00
_cell.angle_beta   90.00
_cell.angle_gamma   90.00
#
_symmetry.space_group_name_H-M   'P 1'
#
loop_
_entity.id
_entity.type
_entity.pdbx_description
1 polymer ?
#
loop_
_entity_poly.entity_id
_entity_poly.type
_entity_poly.pdbx_seq_one_letter_code
_entity_poly.pdbx_strand_id
1 'polypeptide(L)'
;MGSLFKQIYRYTRPRAYRHNENLWPFTRITRAPSGEISALRYKGKTVPLVSLSALKNSMQGEVLLTATGPSTRNIDFSLLSKTIPVMGVNGAWHLADRLHFSLYTIVDMEFFDKKPDIIRAIVSQPDILLFTTMHGIAKIVDRYGDALRCRLALIEDGCYKIYQPKVASEAIKRTYQQNAAMCFHPQRPDICFSTDIRQGIFDAGTVVYWALQILAWLGFNTILVSGLDMTNFNQPRFYETQQEKLPSYLATKVDTLVMPSFAHAAQVLQQRQIRVINFPQKALCRILSSKRLRLMSTLKVSNFARQGYSIVFPLFLFSARFFACPPGPIICCIYRSCCYCCRWYARKTARRWPGCYASSGRPGRCWRLSLSITPSVMCGAVRRSILTRRSPTACI
;
A
#
# COMPACT_ATOMS: atom_id res chain seq x y z
N MET A 1 -26.07 -23.32 11.26
CA MET A 1 -25.77 -24.55 10.49
C MET A 1 -25.03 -25.53 11.39
N GLY A 2 -25.63 -26.71 11.58
CA GLY A 2 -25.50 -27.59 12.74
C GLY A 2 -24.12 -28.17 13.03
N SER A 3 -23.93 -28.52 14.30
CA SER A 3 -22.72 -29.08 14.90
C SER A 3 -22.23 -30.38 14.24
N LEU A 4 -23.15 -31.20 13.68
CA LEU A 4 -22.83 -32.53 13.17
C LEU A 4 -21.84 -32.53 11.99
N PHE A 5 -22.14 -31.82 10.90
CA PHE A 5 -21.24 -31.82 9.73
C PHE A 5 -19.88 -31.21 10.04
N LYS A 6 -19.82 -30.19 10.91
CA LYS A 6 -18.55 -29.63 11.37
C LYS A 6 -17.75 -30.64 12.18
N GLN A 7 -18.39 -31.38 13.08
CA GLN A 7 -17.74 -32.44 13.84
C GLN A 7 -17.19 -33.51 12.89
N ILE A 8 -18.02 -34.03 11.98
CA ILE A 8 -17.58 -35.01 10.96
C ILE A 8 -16.37 -34.47 10.18
N TYR A 9 -16.42 -33.23 9.72
CA TYR A 9 -15.31 -32.61 9.00
C TYR A 9 -14.04 -32.53 9.85
N ARG A 10 -14.16 -32.12 11.11
CA ARG A 10 -13.03 -32.01 12.05
C ARG A 10 -12.42 -33.35 12.43
N TYR A 11 -13.22 -34.42 12.48
CA TYR A 11 -12.74 -35.78 12.74
C TYR A 11 -12.11 -36.44 11.51
N THR A 12 -12.56 -36.07 10.30
CA THR A 12 -12.10 -36.70 9.06
C THR A 12 -10.99 -35.94 8.34
N ARG A 13 -10.68 -34.70 8.75
CA ARG A 13 -9.70 -33.84 8.08
C ARG A 13 -8.65 -33.25 9.04
N PRO A 14 -7.40 -33.07 8.60
CA PRO A 14 -6.38 -32.39 9.39
C PRO A 14 -6.76 -30.96 9.78
N ARG A 15 -6.16 -30.45 10.86
CA ARG A 15 -6.42 -29.08 11.36
C ARG A 15 -6.20 -27.99 10.32
N ALA A 16 -5.23 -28.20 9.40
CA ALA A 16 -4.93 -27.28 8.31
C ALA A 16 -6.12 -27.05 7.35
N TYR A 17 -7.14 -27.91 7.34
CA TYR A 17 -8.30 -27.76 6.47
C TYR A 17 -9.52 -27.12 7.16
N ARG A 18 -9.44 -26.81 8.46
CA ARG A 18 -10.59 -26.39 9.28
C ARG A 18 -11.29 -25.12 8.78
N HIS A 19 -10.63 -24.26 8.01
CA HIS A 19 -11.27 -23.09 7.38
C HIS A 19 -12.42 -23.46 6.42
N ASN A 20 -12.49 -24.72 5.97
CA ASN A 20 -13.52 -25.24 5.08
C ASN A 20 -14.71 -25.90 5.80
N GLU A 21 -14.67 -26.03 7.14
CA GLU A 21 -15.65 -26.83 7.89
C GLU A 21 -17.09 -26.31 7.77
N ASN A 22 -17.27 -25.01 7.45
CA ASN A 22 -18.56 -24.38 7.24
C ASN A 22 -19.05 -24.50 5.78
N LEU A 23 -18.18 -24.91 4.86
CA LEU A 23 -18.46 -25.02 3.43
C LEU A 23 -18.82 -26.45 3.04
N TRP A 24 -18.21 -27.45 3.68
CA TRP A 24 -18.53 -28.86 3.49
C TRP A 24 -19.79 -29.27 4.27
N PRO A 25 -20.68 -30.13 3.73
CA PRO A 25 -20.66 -30.74 2.39
C PRO A 25 -21.38 -29.89 1.32
N PHE A 26 -21.81 -28.68 1.67
CA PHE A 26 -22.70 -27.85 0.84
C PHE A 26 -22.06 -27.26 -0.41
N THR A 27 -20.72 -27.19 -0.44
CA THR A 27 -19.95 -26.55 -1.52
C THR A 27 -19.26 -27.61 -2.36
N ARG A 28 -19.47 -27.57 -3.68
CA ARG A 28 -18.71 -28.34 -4.66
C ARG A 28 -18.06 -27.37 -5.64
N ILE A 29 -16.77 -27.55 -5.88
CA ILE A 29 -15.98 -26.70 -6.76
C ILE A 29 -15.26 -27.56 -7.80
N THR A 30 -15.02 -26.97 -8.97
CA THR A 30 -14.04 -27.47 -9.94
C THR A 30 -12.95 -26.42 -10.08
N ARG A 31 -11.69 -26.85 -10.15
CA ARG A 31 -10.55 -25.95 -10.39
C ARG A 31 -10.11 -26.04 -11.84
N ALA A 32 -9.76 -24.90 -12.43
CA ALA A 32 -9.09 -24.85 -13.72
C ALA A 32 -7.62 -25.28 -13.58
N PRO A 33 -6.93 -25.64 -14.68
CA PRO A 33 -5.48 -25.89 -14.67
C PRO A 33 -4.66 -24.72 -14.12
N SER A 34 -5.16 -23.49 -14.29
CA SER A 34 -4.58 -22.26 -13.74
C SER A 34 -4.83 -22.07 -12.23
N GLY A 35 -5.49 -23.02 -11.56
CA GLY A 35 -5.57 -23.12 -10.10
C GLY A 35 -6.74 -22.39 -9.45
N GLU A 36 -7.45 -21.50 -10.16
CA GLU A 36 -8.67 -20.85 -9.69
C GLU A 36 -9.86 -21.81 -9.68
N ILE A 37 -10.92 -21.42 -8.97
CA ILE A 37 -12.22 -22.10 -9.03
C ILE A 37 -12.96 -21.64 -10.30
N SER A 38 -13.24 -22.58 -11.21
CA SER A 38 -13.91 -22.31 -12.49
C SER A 38 -15.42 -22.63 -12.46
N ALA A 39 -15.85 -23.51 -11.56
CA ALA A 39 -17.26 -23.84 -11.38
C ALA A 39 -17.60 -24.00 -9.90
N LEU A 40 -18.80 -23.54 -9.53
CA LEU A 40 -19.32 -23.60 -8.18
C LEU A 40 -20.75 -24.14 -8.17
N ARG A 41 -20.97 -25.17 -7.36
CA ARG A 41 -22.31 -25.62 -6.94
C ARG A 41 -22.42 -25.46 -5.43
N TYR A 42 -23.38 -24.67 -4.97
CA TYR A 42 -23.64 -24.42 -3.56
C TYR A 42 -25.05 -24.85 -3.19
N LYS A 43 -25.19 -25.69 -2.17
CA LYS A 43 -26.47 -26.30 -1.72
C LYS A 43 -27.30 -26.86 -2.89
N GLY A 44 -26.62 -27.56 -3.81
CA GLY A 44 -27.25 -28.20 -4.95
C GLY A 44 -27.59 -27.26 -6.13
N LYS A 45 -27.40 -25.94 -6.01
CA LYS A 45 -27.61 -24.97 -7.10
C LYS A 45 -26.29 -24.54 -7.74
N THR A 46 -26.26 -24.41 -9.05
CA THR A 46 -25.12 -23.81 -9.76
C THR A 46 -25.11 -22.31 -9.49
N VAL A 47 -23.95 -21.78 -9.09
CA VAL A 47 -23.75 -20.35 -8.90
C VAL A 47 -22.90 -19.84 -10.07
N PRO A 48 -23.42 -18.97 -10.95
CA PRO A 48 -22.65 -18.41 -12.05
C PRO A 48 -21.45 -17.62 -11.54
N LEU A 49 -20.27 -17.92 -12.06
CA LEU A 49 -19.02 -17.21 -11.76
C LEU A 49 -18.44 -16.60 -13.03
N VAL A 50 -17.89 -15.41 -12.89
CA VAL A 50 -17.02 -14.80 -13.90
C VAL A 50 -15.65 -15.47 -13.83
N SER A 51 -15.16 -15.94 -14.98
CA SER A 51 -13.84 -16.55 -15.09
C SER A 51 -12.74 -15.55 -14.76
N LEU A 52 -11.93 -15.83 -13.74
CA LEU A 52 -10.77 -14.98 -13.41
C LEU A 52 -9.76 -14.93 -14.56
N SER A 53 -9.62 -16.01 -15.33
CA SER A 53 -8.78 -16.04 -16.53
C SER A 53 -9.26 -15.07 -17.60
N ALA A 54 -10.58 -14.93 -17.79
CA ALA A 54 -11.16 -13.97 -18.75
C ALA A 54 -11.01 -12.51 -18.29
N LEU A 55 -10.77 -12.28 -17.00
CA LEU A 55 -10.60 -10.94 -16.44
C LEU A 55 -9.18 -10.38 -16.61
N LYS A 56 -8.19 -11.22 -16.94
CA LYS A 56 -6.80 -10.79 -17.11
C LYS A 56 -6.71 -9.74 -18.20
N ASN A 57 -6.19 -8.54 -17.88
CA ASN A 57 -6.05 -7.43 -18.83
C ASN A 57 -7.35 -7.08 -19.57
N SER A 58 -8.51 -7.36 -18.98
CA SER A 58 -9.83 -7.05 -19.58
C SER A 58 -10.20 -5.58 -19.48
N MET A 59 -9.48 -4.81 -18.65
CA MET A 59 -9.68 -3.39 -18.41
C MET A 59 -8.36 -2.64 -18.62
N GLN A 60 -8.43 -1.34 -18.85
CA GLN A 60 -7.26 -0.49 -19.07
C GLN A 60 -7.50 0.94 -18.60
N GLY A 61 -6.42 1.73 -18.51
CA GLY A 61 -6.50 3.14 -18.16
C GLY A 61 -6.60 3.38 -16.66
N GLU A 62 -7.41 4.37 -16.29
CA GLU A 62 -7.59 4.83 -14.91
C GLU A 62 -8.77 4.14 -14.22
N VAL A 63 -8.64 3.93 -12.91
CA VAL A 63 -9.71 3.42 -12.03
C VAL A 63 -9.67 4.15 -10.70
N LEU A 64 -10.84 4.44 -10.13
CA LEU A 64 -10.95 4.94 -8.75
C LEU A 64 -11.20 3.78 -7.78
N LEU A 65 -10.25 3.52 -6.88
CA LEU A 65 -10.41 2.66 -5.72
C LEU A 65 -10.87 3.48 -4.51
N THR A 66 -12.10 3.25 -4.09
CA THR A 66 -12.76 4.02 -3.03
C THR A 66 -12.78 3.23 -1.73
N ALA A 67 -11.94 3.64 -0.78
CA ALA A 67 -11.91 3.15 0.59
C ALA A 67 -12.77 4.03 1.53
N THR A 68 -12.82 3.65 2.81
CA THR A 68 -13.83 4.14 3.76
C THR A 68 -13.30 5.02 4.88
N GLY A 69 -12.09 5.56 4.74
CA GLY A 69 -11.48 6.43 5.73
C GLY A 69 -12.25 7.75 5.93
N PRO A 70 -12.13 8.40 7.11
CA PRO A 70 -12.72 9.71 7.39
C PRO A 70 -12.49 10.78 6.31
N SER A 71 -11.33 10.78 5.64
CA SER A 71 -10.97 11.79 4.62
C SER A 71 -11.94 11.83 3.44
N THR A 72 -12.62 10.72 3.17
CA THR A 72 -13.66 10.61 2.13
C THR A 72 -14.77 11.64 2.27
N ARG A 73 -15.09 12.10 3.49
CA ARG A 73 -16.17 13.10 3.73
C ARG A 73 -15.95 14.41 2.98
N ASN A 74 -14.68 14.76 2.75
CA ASN A 74 -14.28 16.06 2.21
C ASN A 74 -13.82 15.98 0.74
N ILE A 75 -14.00 14.81 0.10
CA ILE A 75 -13.58 14.62 -1.29
C ILE A 75 -14.68 15.10 -2.23
N ASP A 76 -14.33 16.02 -3.11
CA ASP A 76 -15.19 16.43 -4.23
C ASP A 76 -15.02 15.45 -5.40
N PHE A 77 -15.97 14.52 -5.52
CA PHE A 77 -16.01 13.54 -6.60
C PHE A 77 -16.45 14.13 -7.95
N SER A 78 -16.90 15.38 -8.02
CA SER A 78 -17.18 16.04 -9.30
C SER A 78 -15.91 16.22 -10.16
N LEU A 79 -14.74 16.15 -9.52
CA LEU A 79 -13.42 16.18 -10.18
C LEU A 79 -13.07 14.87 -10.90
N LEU A 80 -13.81 13.79 -10.66
CA LEU A 80 -13.62 12.50 -11.31
C LEU A 80 -14.36 12.49 -12.66
N SER A 81 -13.67 12.07 -13.73
CA SER A 81 -14.35 11.84 -15.00
C SER A 81 -15.40 10.74 -14.84
N LYS A 82 -16.61 10.97 -15.35
CA LYS A 82 -17.72 10.00 -15.33
C LYS A 82 -17.41 8.71 -16.10
N THR A 83 -16.39 8.72 -16.95
CA THR A 83 -15.94 7.54 -17.71
C THR A 83 -15.00 6.63 -16.93
N ILE A 84 -14.46 7.08 -15.79
CA ILE A 84 -13.52 6.30 -14.99
C ILE A 84 -14.30 5.24 -14.19
N PRO A 85 -13.99 3.93 -14.35
CA PRO A 85 -14.57 2.89 -13.53
C PRO A 85 -14.28 3.12 -12.04
N VAL A 86 -15.24 2.77 -11.18
CA VAL A 86 -15.09 2.90 -9.72
C VAL A 86 -15.16 1.52 -9.09
N MET A 87 -14.11 1.19 -8.33
CA MET A 87 -14.07 0.06 -7.42
C MET A 87 -14.38 0.51 -5.99
N GLY A 88 -15.47 0.01 -5.42
CA GLY A 88 -15.77 0.16 -4.00
C GLY A 88 -15.21 -0.98 -3.16
N VAL A 89 -14.85 -0.68 -1.90
CA VAL A 89 -14.55 -1.72 -0.90
C VAL A 89 -15.42 -1.57 0.33
N ASN A 90 -15.92 -2.70 0.87
CA ASN A 90 -16.78 -2.77 2.06
C ASN A 90 -17.87 -1.68 2.08
N GLY A 91 -17.77 -0.70 3.00
CA GLY A 91 -18.78 0.34 3.19
C GLY A 91 -18.72 1.52 2.23
N ALA A 92 -17.90 1.47 1.17
CA ALA A 92 -17.83 2.51 0.15
C ALA A 92 -19.19 2.79 -0.53
N TRP A 93 -20.12 1.84 -0.48
CA TRP A 93 -21.49 1.93 -0.99
C TRP A 93 -22.29 3.11 -0.43
N HIS A 94 -21.93 3.67 0.73
CA HIS A 94 -22.55 4.90 1.20
C HIS A 94 -22.25 6.14 0.33
N LEU A 95 -21.44 5.97 -0.73
CA LEU A 95 -21.23 6.97 -1.78
C LEU A 95 -21.99 6.63 -3.08
N ALA A 96 -22.89 5.65 -3.07
CA ALA A 96 -23.63 5.25 -4.27
C ALA A 96 -24.56 6.35 -4.81
N ASP A 97 -24.86 7.37 -4.00
CA ASP A 97 -25.55 8.61 -4.41
C ASP A 97 -24.65 9.53 -5.25
N ARG A 98 -23.32 9.40 -5.13
CA ARG A 98 -22.31 10.27 -5.76
C ARG A 98 -21.45 9.54 -6.80
N LEU A 99 -21.32 8.23 -6.69
CA LEU A 99 -20.44 7.39 -7.49
C LEU A 99 -21.21 6.19 -8.05
N HIS A 100 -20.98 5.90 -9.32
CA HIS A 100 -21.46 4.67 -9.94
C HIS A 100 -20.38 3.59 -9.85
N PHE A 101 -20.62 2.56 -9.05
CA PHE A 101 -19.70 1.44 -8.88
C PHE A 101 -19.91 0.39 -9.97
N SER A 102 -18.86 0.06 -10.72
CA SER A 102 -18.85 -1.05 -11.68
C SER A 102 -18.03 -2.24 -11.19
N LEU A 103 -17.13 -1.99 -10.22
CA LEU A 103 -16.31 -3.01 -9.57
C LEU A 103 -16.53 -2.92 -8.05
N TYR A 104 -16.49 -4.06 -7.36
CA TYR A 104 -16.62 -4.05 -5.91
C TYR A 104 -15.84 -5.20 -5.28
N THR A 105 -15.20 -4.98 -4.14
CA THR A 105 -14.53 -6.04 -3.37
C THR A 105 -15.04 -6.09 -1.94
N ILE A 106 -15.50 -7.26 -1.51
CA ILE A 106 -15.90 -7.52 -0.10
C ILE A 106 -15.30 -8.85 0.32
N VAL A 107 -14.36 -8.82 1.27
CA VAL A 107 -13.73 -10.05 1.82
C VAL A 107 -13.83 -10.13 3.34
N ASP A 108 -14.37 -9.09 3.98
CA ASP A 108 -14.63 -9.04 5.42
C ASP A 108 -15.95 -9.76 5.74
N MET A 109 -15.86 -10.91 6.40
CA MET A 109 -17.04 -11.73 6.75
C MET A 109 -17.92 -11.07 7.82
N GLU A 110 -17.35 -10.23 8.69
CA GLU A 110 -18.14 -9.48 9.67
C GLU A 110 -18.96 -8.40 8.98
N PHE A 111 -18.43 -7.80 7.90
CA PHE A 111 -19.18 -6.81 7.11
C PHE A 111 -20.47 -7.41 6.53
N PHE A 112 -20.43 -8.66 6.04
CA PHE A 112 -21.63 -9.36 5.58
C PHE A 112 -22.68 -9.54 6.67
N ASP A 113 -22.26 -9.69 7.93
CA ASP A 113 -23.13 -9.89 9.08
C ASP A 113 -23.66 -8.59 9.67
N LYS A 114 -22.84 -7.54 9.67
CA LYS A 114 -23.15 -6.26 10.31
C LYS A 114 -23.82 -5.25 9.39
N LYS A 115 -23.67 -5.38 8.07
CA LYS A 115 -24.24 -4.45 7.07
C LYS A 115 -25.10 -5.17 6.02
N PRO A 116 -26.13 -5.93 6.44
CA PRO A 116 -26.95 -6.75 5.55
C PRO A 116 -27.59 -5.95 4.40
N ASP A 117 -28.11 -4.75 4.68
CA ASP A 117 -28.80 -3.92 3.70
C ASP A 117 -27.87 -3.42 2.59
N ILE A 118 -26.63 -3.09 2.96
CA ILE A 118 -25.60 -2.68 2.00
C ILE A 118 -25.23 -3.83 1.09
N ILE A 119 -25.05 -5.04 1.64
CA ILE A 119 -24.79 -6.23 0.82
C ILE A 119 -25.94 -6.44 -0.16
N ARG A 120 -27.18 -6.39 0.31
CA ARG A 120 -28.36 -6.55 -0.55
C ARG A 120 -28.39 -5.52 -1.67
N ALA A 121 -28.10 -4.25 -1.36
CA ALA A 121 -28.07 -3.18 -2.35
C ALA A 121 -27.01 -3.39 -3.43
N ILE A 122 -25.79 -3.80 -3.04
CA ILE A 122 -24.68 -4.11 -3.95
C ILE A 122 -25.04 -5.30 -4.85
N VAL A 123 -25.51 -6.41 -4.27
CA VAL A 123 -25.76 -7.64 -5.06
C VAL A 123 -26.95 -7.49 -6.00
N SER A 124 -27.82 -6.51 -5.76
CA SER A 124 -28.97 -6.20 -6.63
C SER A 124 -28.58 -5.42 -7.89
N GLN A 125 -27.32 -4.95 -8.00
CA GLN A 125 -26.87 -4.18 -9.17
C GLN A 125 -26.31 -5.10 -10.27
N PRO A 126 -26.90 -5.13 -11.48
CA PRO A 126 -26.41 -6.00 -12.57
C PRO A 126 -25.03 -5.57 -13.11
N ASP A 127 -24.72 -4.28 -13.08
CA ASP A 127 -23.49 -3.73 -13.65
C ASP A 127 -22.25 -3.99 -12.79
N ILE A 128 -22.43 -4.38 -11.53
CA ILE A 128 -21.34 -4.64 -10.60
C ILE A 128 -20.70 -6.00 -10.88
N LEU A 129 -19.38 -5.99 -11.05
CA LEU A 129 -18.53 -7.16 -10.85
C LEU A 129 -18.05 -7.20 -9.39
N LEU A 130 -18.62 -8.11 -8.61
CA LEU A 130 -18.32 -8.30 -7.20
C LEU A 130 -17.26 -9.38 -7.01
N PHE A 131 -16.10 -8.99 -6.51
CA PHE A 131 -15.04 -9.86 -6.03
C PHE A 131 -15.27 -10.21 -4.56
N THR A 132 -15.44 -11.49 -4.25
CA THR A 132 -15.61 -11.97 -2.88
C THR A 132 -15.14 -13.41 -2.72
N THR A 133 -14.97 -13.86 -1.49
CA THR A 133 -14.57 -15.23 -1.16
C THR A 133 -15.75 -16.19 -1.24
N MET A 134 -15.47 -17.49 -1.26
CA MET A 134 -16.54 -18.51 -1.19
C MET A 134 -17.45 -18.32 0.03
N HIS A 135 -16.90 -17.94 1.18
CA HIS A 135 -17.71 -17.65 2.37
C HIS A 135 -18.63 -16.43 2.17
N GLY A 136 -18.16 -15.42 1.45
CA GLY A 136 -18.99 -14.28 1.02
C GLY A 136 -20.12 -14.71 0.10
N ILE A 137 -19.81 -15.49 -0.95
CA ILE A 137 -20.82 -16.04 -1.86
C ILE A 137 -21.85 -16.88 -1.10
N ALA A 138 -21.42 -17.74 -0.18
CA ALA A 138 -22.33 -18.55 0.64
C ALA A 138 -23.31 -17.66 1.43
N LYS A 139 -22.83 -16.60 2.07
CA LYS A 139 -23.69 -15.64 2.80
C LYS A 139 -24.64 -14.88 1.87
N ILE A 140 -24.18 -14.50 0.67
CA ILE A 140 -25.01 -13.83 -0.33
C ILE A 140 -26.14 -14.76 -0.80
N VAL A 141 -25.80 -15.98 -1.22
CA VAL A 141 -26.79 -16.93 -1.74
C VAL A 141 -27.78 -17.33 -0.66
N ASP A 142 -27.34 -17.52 0.58
CA ASP A 142 -28.21 -17.89 1.71
C ASP A 142 -29.19 -16.80 2.12
N ARG A 143 -28.84 -15.52 1.97
CA ARG A 143 -29.66 -14.40 2.46
C ARG A 143 -30.38 -13.64 1.36
N TYR A 144 -29.77 -13.56 0.18
CA TYR A 144 -30.15 -12.65 -0.90
C TYR A 144 -30.13 -13.33 -2.27
N GLY A 145 -30.23 -14.65 -2.35
CA GLY A 145 -30.23 -15.40 -3.61
C GLY A 145 -31.23 -14.85 -4.64
N ASP A 146 -32.42 -14.46 -4.20
CA ASP A 146 -33.48 -13.94 -5.08
C ASP A 146 -33.18 -12.52 -5.60
N ALA A 147 -32.39 -11.75 -4.86
CA ALA A 147 -31.95 -10.40 -5.21
C ALA A 147 -30.60 -10.37 -5.93
N LEU A 148 -29.91 -11.51 -6.05
CA LEU A 148 -28.61 -11.59 -6.71
C LEU A 148 -28.76 -11.28 -8.21
N ARG A 149 -28.20 -10.15 -8.63
CA ARG A 149 -28.13 -9.66 -10.02
C ARG A 149 -26.72 -9.31 -10.46
N CYS A 150 -25.84 -8.93 -9.52
CA CYS A 150 -24.44 -8.65 -9.82
C CYS A 150 -23.70 -9.88 -10.35
N ARG A 151 -22.61 -9.64 -11.08
CA ARG A 151 -21.70 -10.69 -11.54
C ARG A 151 -20.72 -11.04 -10.42
N LEU A 152 -20.54 -12.34 -10.14
CA LEU A 152 -19.67 -12.81 -9.06
C LEU A 152 -18.31 -13.26 -9.60
N ALA A 153 -17.22 -12.72 -9.05
CA ALA A 153 -15.86 -13.23 -9.24
C ALA A 153 -15.37 -13.85 -7.92
N LEU A 154 -15.28 -15.18 -7.89
CA LEU A 154 -14.80 -15.91 -6.70
C LEU A 154 -13.29 -15.80 -6.61
N ILE A 155 -12.81 -15.15 -5.56
CA ILE A 155 -11.39 -15.02 -5.22
C ILE A 155 -11.06 -15.76 -3.92
N GLU A 156 -9.81 -16.18 -3.77
CA GLU A 156 -9.35 -16.91 -2.59
C GLU A 156 -8.21 -16.17 -1.91
N ASP A 157 -8.13 -16.29 -0.59
CA ASP A 157 -6.90 -15.98 0.13
C ASP A 157 -5.86 -17.05 -0.24
N GLY A 158 -4.66 -16.63 -0.66
CA GLY A 158 -3.57 -17.55 -0.96
C GLY A 158 -3.28 -18.52 0.20
N CYS A 159 -3.45 -18.08 1.45
CA CYS A 159 -3.21 -18.91 2.63
C CYS A 159 -4.40 -19.80 3.02
N TYR A 160 -5.60 -19.57 2.48
CA TYR A 160 -6.83 -20.26 2.88
C TYR A 160 -7.66 -20.72 1.68
N LYS A 161 -6.99 -21.25 0.65
CA LYS A 161 -7.66 -21.82 -0.53
C LYS A 161 -8.65 -22.92 -0.14
N ILE A 162 -9.81 -22.91 -0.79
CA ILE A 162 -10.92 -23.81 -0.50
C ILE A 162 -10.51 -25.25 -0.82
N TYR A 163 -10.71 -26.13 0.16
CA TYR A 163 -10.34 -27.54 0.10
C TYR A 163 -8.85 -27.80 -0.17
N GLN A 164 -7.99 -26.84 0.17
CA GLN A 164 -6.54 -26.98 0.24
C GLN A 164 -6.07 -26.73 1.68
N PRO A 165 -4.91 -27.25 2.09
CA PRO A 165 -4.41 -27.02 3.43
C PRO A 165 -4.04 -25.55 3.61
N LYS A 166 -4.32 -25.00 4.79
CA LYS A 166 -3.89 -23.66 5.18
C LYS A 166 -2.37 -23.55 5.07
N VAL A 167 -1.92 -22.43 4.52
CA VAL A 167 -0.51 -22.03 4.53
C VAL A 167 -0.28 -21.11 5.73
N ALA A 168 0.65 -21.49 6.62
CA ALA A 168 1.07 -20.64 7.73
C ALA A 168 1.91 -19.46 7.21
N SER A 169 1.91 -18.33 7.91
CA SER A 169 2.58 -17.10 7.47
C SER A 169 4.07 -17.30 7.20
N GLU A 170 4.75 -18.10 8.01
CA GLU A 170 6.17 -18.41 7.89
C GLU A 170 6.47 -19.33 6.70
N ALA A 171 5.45 -20.07 6.22
CA ALA A 171 5.56 -20.99 5.11
C ALA A 171 5.19 -20.37 3.75
N ILE A 172 4.61 -19.16 3.73
CA ILE A 172 4.13 -18.49 2.50
C ILE A 172 5.20 -18.52 1.40
N LYS A 173 6.39 -17.97 1.68
CA LYS A 173 7.48 -17.95 0.69
C LYS A 173 7.87 -19.34 0.21
N ARG A 174 8.06 -20.30 1.13
CA ARG A 174 8.45 -21.67 0.77
C ARG A 174 7.41 -22.35 -0.12
N THR A 175 6.12 -22.15 0.15
CA THR A 175 5.02 -22.75 -0.61
C THR A 175 4.91 -22.17 -2.01
N TYR A 176 5.15 -20.87 -2.17
CA TYR A 176 4.86 -20.15 -3.40
C TYR A 176 6.10 -19.68 -4.19
N GLN A 177 7.32 -19.93 -3.71
CA GLN A 177 8.56 -19.43 -4.34
C GLN A 177 8.76 -19.84 -5.80
N GLN A 178 8.18 -20.97 -6.23
CA GLN A 178 8.27 -21.43 -7.62
C GLN A 178 7.23 -20.79 -8.54
N ASN A 179 6.30 -20.00 -7.98
CA ASN A 179 5.27 -19.32 -8.73
C ASN A 179 5.73 -17.90 -9.07
N ALA A 180 6.10 -17.69 -10.33
CA ALA A 180 6.61 -16.41 -10.83
C ALA A 180 5.63 -15.22 -10.67
N ALA A 181 4.34 -15.49 -10.48
CA ALA A 181 3.36 -14.43 -10.24
C ALA A 181 3.35 -13.91 -8.79
N MET A 182 4.06 -14.57 -7.88
CA MET A 182 4.08 -14.26 -6.45
C MET A 182 5.32 -13.43 -6.13
N CYS A 183 5.12 -12.14 -5.82
CA CYS A 183 6.21 -11.22 -5.53
C CYS A 183 6.40 -11.12 -4.00
N PHE A 184 7.47 -11.69 -3.46
CA PHE A 184 7.75 -11.70 -2.02
C PHE A 184 8.55 -10.48 -1.58
N HIS A 185 8.27 -9.97 -0.38
CA HIS A 185 9.11 -8.94 0.23
C HIS A 185 10.50 -9.53 0.55
N PRO A 186 11.62 -8.85 0.23
CA PRO A 186 12.96 -9.45 0.35
C PRO A 186 13.33 -9.90 1.77
N GLN A 187 12.97 -9.10 2.78
CA GLN A 187 13.25 -9.37 4.21
C GLN A 187 12.05 -9.87 5.02
N ARG A 188 10.86 -10.03 4.42
CA ARG A 188 9.61 -10.38 5.13
C ARG A 188 8.90 -11.51 4.37
N PRO A 189 9.24 -12.79 4.64
CA PRO A 189 8.71 -13.92 3.88
C PRO A 189 7.20 -14.14 4.06
N ASP A 190 6.61 -13.50 5.06
CA ASP A 190 5.17 -13.45 5.34
C ASP A 190 4.42 -12.44 4.46
N ILE A 191 5.14 -11.51 3.79
CA ILE A 191 4.57 -10.50 2.92
C ILE A 191 4.74 -10.90 1.46
N CYS A 192 3.63 -10.97 0.74
CA CYS A 192 3.59 -11.28 -0.68
C CYS A 192 2.56 -10.39 -1.39
N PHE A 193 2.82 -10.11 -2.66
CA PHE A 193 1.89 -9.47 -3.58
C PHE A 193 1.64 -10.41 -4.76
N SER A 194 0.39 -10.77 -4.99
CA SER A 194 0.00 -11.61 -6.12
C SER A 194 -0.20 -10.75 -7.37
N THR A 195 0.48 -11.12 -8.46
CA THR A 195 0.23 -10.55 -9.79
C THR A 195 -0.65 -11.45 -10.66
N ASP A 196 -1.12 -12.59 -10.12
CA ASP A 196 -2.08 -13.50 -10.72
C ASP A 196 -3.08 -13.98 -9.67
N ILE A 197 -4.24 -13.33 -9.61
CA ILE A 197 -5.25 -13.58 -8.58
C ILE A 197 -5.84 -15.00 -8.65
N ARG A 198 -5.63 -15.75 -9.74
CA ARG A 198 -6.07 -17.15 -9.87
C ARG A 198 -5.33 -18.08 -8.90
N GLN A 199 -4.11 -17.70 -8.55
CA GLN A 199 -3.26 -18.45 -7.63
C GLN A 199 -3.63 -18.18 -6.17
N GLY A 200 -4.34 -17.09 -5.92
CA GLY A 200 -4.70 -16.58 -4.60
C GLY A 200 -4.26 -15.13 -4.43
N ILE A 201 -4.94 -14.42 -3.54
CA ILE A 201 -4.63 -13.04 -3.16
C ILE A 201 -4.06 -13.07 -1.74
N PHE A 202 -3.03 -12.27 -1.46
CA PHE A 202 -2.45 -12.21 -0.12
C PHE A 202 -3.08 -11.08 0.68
N ASP A 203 -3.52 -11.40 1.90
CA ASP A 203 -4.03 -10.41 2.83
C ASP A 203 -2.90 -9.60 3.48
N ALA A 204 -3.20 -8.33 3.77
CA ALA A 204 -2.34 -7.45 4.56
C ALA A 204 -3.14 -6.67 5.60
N GLY A 205 -4.25 -7.24 6.10
CA GLY A 205 -5.10 -6.62 7.10
C GLY A 205 -6.03 -5.51 6.57
N THR A 206 -6.17 -5.37 5.26
CA THR A 206 -7.08 -4.40 4.64
C THR A 206 -7.58 -4.86 3.27
N VAL A 207 -8.87 -4.65 3.01
CA VAL A 207 -9.51 -4.97 1.72
C VAL A 207 -8.90 -4.15 0.57
N VAL A 208 -8.33 -2.98 0.86
CA VAL A 208 -7.64 -2.16 -0.15
C VAL A 208 -6.44 -2.91 -0.75
N TYR A 209 -5.73 -3.71 0.05
CA TYR A 209 -4.58 -4.47 -0.43
C TYR A 209 -4.99 -5.63 -1.35
N TRP A 210 -6.16 -6.23 -1.11
CA TRP A 210 -6.78 -7.18 -2.03
C TRP A 210 -7.17 -6.49 -3.35
N ALA A 211 -7.82 -5.34 -3.25
CA ALA A 211 -8.24 -4.55 -4.40
C ALA A 211 -7.05 -4.15 -5.30
N LEU A 212 -5.90 -3.77 -4.74
CA LEU A 212 -4.71 -3.46 -5.55
C LEU A 212 -4.24 -4.65 -6.40
N GLN A 213 -4.24 -5.87 -5.84
CA GLN A 213 -3.87 -7.09 -6.58
C GLN A 213 -4.88 -7.40 -7.70
N ILE A 214 -6.18 -7.21 -7.42
CA ILE A 214 -7.26 -7.38 -8.40
C ILE A 214 -7.13 -6.35 -9.52
N LEU A 215 -6.99 -5.07 -9.20
CA LEU A 215 -6.91 -3.99 -10.21
C LEU A 215 -5.67 -4.15 -11.09
N ALA A 216 -4.54 -4.60 -10.54
CA ALA A 216 -3.35 -4.92 -11.31
C ALA A 216 -3.54 -6.12 -12.24
N TRP A 217 -4.35 -7.12 -11.84
CA TRP A 217 -4.72 -8.25 -12.70
C TRP A 217 -5.68 -7.85 -13.82
N LEU A 218 -6.62 -6.95 -13.53
CA LEU A 218 -7.57 -6.44 -14.51
C LEU A 218 -6.91 -5.63 -15.63
N GLY A 219 -5.72 -5.08 -15.41
CA GLY A 219 -4.93 -4.37 -16.43
C GLY A 219 -4.92 -2.84 -16.31
N PHE A 220 -5.46 -2.28 -15.22
CA PHE A 220 -5.39 -0.83 -15.00
C PHE A 220 -3.95 -0.36 -14.84
N ASN A 221 -3.61 0.74 -15.50
CA ASN A 221 -2.26 1.34 -15.43
C ASN A 221 -2.19 2.51 -14.44
N THR A 222 -3.34 3.03 -14.00
CA THR A 222 -3.43 4.11 -13.02
C THR A 222 -4.55 3.84 -12.03
N ILE A 223 -4.21 3.69 -10.76
CA ILE A 223 -5.14 3.48 -9.66
C ILE A 223 -5.19 4.77 -8.83
N LEU A 224 -6.30 5.49 -8.94
CA LEU A 224 -6.64 6.60 -8.05
C LEU A 224 -7.19 6.01 -6.76
N VAL A 225 -6.67 6.41 -5.61
CA VAL A 225 -7.10 5.91 -4.29
C VAL A 225 -7.70 7.06 -3.50
N SER A 226 -8.91 6.87 -2.97
CA SER A 226 -9.56 7.80 -2.05
C SER A 226 -9.91 7.11 -0.73
N GLY A 227 -9.85 7.84 0.38
CA GLY A 227 -10.28 7.30 1.68
C GLY A 227 -9.35 6.27 2.30
N LEU A 228 -8.08 6.19 1.87
CA LEU A 228 -7.07 5.34 2.50
C LEU A 228 -6.35 6.12 3.61
N ASP A 229 -6.99 6.18 4.78
CA ASP A 229 -6.43 6.87 5.95
C ASP A 229 -5.64 5.89 6.83
N MET A 230 -4.35 6.18 7.01
CA MET A 230 -3.40 5.32 7.76
C MET A 230 -2.98 5.93 9.11
N THR A 231 -3.70 6.93 9.62
CA THR A 231 -3.34 7.66 10.86
C THR A 231 -4.48 7.78 11.87
N ASN A 232 -5.75 7.70 11.44
CA ASN A 232 -6.92 8.07 12.23
C ASN A 232 -7.81 6.87 12.62
N PHE A 233 -7.22 5.74 13.03
CA PHE A 233 -7.97 4.50 13.32
C PHE A 233 -8.99 4.62 14.47
N ASN A 234 -8.83 5.62 15.33
CA ASN A 234 -9.75 5.89 16.43
C ASN A 234 -11.00 6.67 16.00
N GLN A 235 -11.00 7.28 14.82
CA GLN A 235 -12.17 7.95 14.26
C GLN A 235 -13.13 6.94 13.59
N PRO A 236 -14.44 7.23 13.56
CA PRO A 236 -15.38 6.41 12.81
C PRO A 236 -15.08 6.48 11.31
N ARG A 237 -15.41 5.42 10.56
CA ARG A 237 -15.39 5.47 9.09
C ARG A 237 -16.31 6.58 8.61
N PHE A 238 -16.15 7.04 7.36
CA PHE A 238 -16.90 8.22 6.90
C PHE A 238 -18.43 8.08 7.06
N TYR A 239 -18.95 6.86 6.97
CA TYR A 239 -20.36 6.50 7.10
C TYR A 239 -20.79 6.05 8.51
N GLU A 240 -19.89 6.04 9.48
CA GLU A 240 -20.19 5.66 10.86
C GLU A 240 -20.29 6.91 11.75
N THR A 241 -21.11 6.80 12.79
CA THR A 241 -21.12 7.70 13.95
C THR A 241 -20.18 7.17 15.03
N GLN A 242 -19.90 7.97 16.07
CA GLN A 242 -19.07 7.50 17.19
C GLN A 242 -19.74 6.35 17.96
N GLN A 243 -21.08 6.35 18.00
CA GLN A 243 -21.91 5.38 18.69
C GLN A 243 -22.01 4.04 17.91
N GLU A 244 -21.98 4.09 16.58
CA GLU A 244 -22.14 2.92 15.70
C GLU A 244 -20.83 2.40 15.12
N LYS A 245 -19.70 2.92 15.61
CA LYS A 245 -18.37 2.56 15.15
C LYS A 245 -18.12 1.07 15.36
N LEU A 246 -17.84 0.35 14.27
CA LEU A 246 -17.46 -1.06 14.34
C LEU A 246 -16.00 -1.20 14.79
N PRO A 247 -15.64 -2.30 15.48
CA PRO A 247 -14.26 -2.58 15.82
C PRO A 247 -13.40 -2.64 14.55
N SER A 248 -12.15 -2.18 14.68
CA SER A 248 -11.16 -2.24 13.61
C SER A 248 -9.86 -2.79 14.17
N TYR A 249 -9.40 -3.90 13.59
CA TYR A 249 -8.10 -4.49 13.91
C TYR A 249 -6.97 -3.85 13.10
N LEU A 250 -7.26 -2.83 12.28
CA LEU A 250 -6.26 -2.20 11.43
C LEU A 250 -5.15 -1.58 12.28
N ALA A 251 -5.51 -0.86 13.35
CA ALA A 251 -4.60 -0.18 14.26
C ALA A 251 -3.49 -1.09 14.85
N THR A 252 -3.81 -2.36 15.10
CA THR A 252 -2.84 -3.31 15.70
C THR A 252 -1.87 -3.90 14.69
N LYS A 253 -2.13 -3.72 13.39
CA LYS A 253 -1.37 -4.32 12.28
C LYS A 253 -0.71 -3.29 11.36
N VAL A 254 -0.93 -1.99 11.57
CA VAL A 254 -0.48 -0.92 10.68
C VAL A 254 1.02 -0.98 10.44
N ASP A 255 1.80 -0.94 11.52
CA ASP A 255 3.25 -0.83 11.43
C ASP A 255 3.92 -2.19 11.13
N THR A 256 3.31 -3.29 11.58
CA THR A 256 3.90 -4.62 11.50
C THR A 256 3.60 -5.36 10.20
N LEU A 257 2.45 -5.09 9.58
CA LEU A 257 1.98 -5.77 8.37
C LEU A 257 1.56 -4.80 7.28
N VAL A 258 0.65 -3.86 7.58
CA VAL A 258 -0.05 -3.10 6.53
C VAL A 258 0.92 -2.17 5.78
N MET A 259 1.67 -1.33 6.50
CA MET A 259 2.61 -0.38 5.91
C MET A 259 3.78 -1.07 5.18
N PRO A 260 4.44 -2.09 5.74
CA PRO A 260 5.42 -2.89 5.00
C PRO A 260 4.84 -3.53 3.73
N SER A 261 3.61 -4.06 3.78
CA SER A 261 2.94 -4.64 2.60
C SER A 261 2.65 -3.60 1.54
N PHE A 262 2.14 -2.41 1.89
CA PHE A 262 1.96 -1.33 0.92
C PHE A 262 3.30 -0.87 0.33
N ALA A 263 4.34 -0.72 1.16
CA ALA A 263 5.68 -0.36 0.68
C ALA A 263 6.27 -1.41 -0.28
N HIS A 264 5.90 -2.69 -0.13
CA HIS A 264 6.25 -3.74 -1.08
C HIS A 264 5.40 -3.68 -2.35
N ALA A 265 4.08 -3.57 -2.22
CA ALA A 265 3.17 -3.40 -3.35
C ALA A 265 3.54 -2.20 -4.22
N ALA A 266 4.02 -1.11 -3.62
CA ALA A 266 4.64 0.01 -4.31
C ALA A 266 5.68 -0.39 -5.35
N GLN A 267 6.64 -1.20 -4.91
CA GLN A 267 7.77 -1.62 -5.72
C GLN A 267 7.29 -2.54 -6.84
N VAL A 268 6.42 -3.49 -6.52
CA VAL A 268 5.84 -4.42 -7.48
C VAL A 268 5.02 -3.70 -8.55
N LEU A 269 4.13 -2.78 -8.14
CA LEU A 269 3.30 -1.99 -9.06
C LEU A 269 4.16 -1.05 -9.92
N GLN A 270 5.19 -0.42 -9.34
CA GLN A 270 6.13 0.43 -10.07
C GLN A 270 6.90 -0.36 -11.14
N GLN A 271 7.39 -1.55 -10.81
CA GLN A 271 8.07 -2.45 -11.76
C GLN A 271 7.15 -2.85 -12.92
N ARG A 272 5.84 -2.93 -12.67
CA ARG A 272 4.80 -3.21 -13.66
C ARG A 272 4.23 -1.96 -14.32
N GLN A 273 4.83 -0.78 -14.10
CA GLN A 273 4.41 0.50 -14.67
C GLN A 273 2.96 0.91 -14.31
N ILE A 274 2.47 0.44 -13.16
CA ILE A 274 1.15 0.82 -12.62
C ILE A 274 1.34 1.96 -11.62
N ARG A 275 0.68 3.09 -11.87
CA ARG A 275 0.72 4.28 -11.01
C ARG A 275 -0.36 4.15 -9.93
N VAL A 276 -0.03 4.51 -8.69
CA VAL A 276 -0.99 4.63 -7.60
C VAL A 276 -0.95 6.06 -7.06
N ILE A 277 -2.08 6.76 -7.10
CA ILE A 277 -2.17 8.21 -6.84
C ILE A 277 -3.28 8.48 -5.82
N ASN A 278 -3.05 9.37 -4.86
CA ASN A 278 -4.09 9.80 -3.92
C ASN A 278 -5.06 10.79 -4.58
N PHE A 279 -6.37 10.54 -4.53
CA PHE A 279 -7.41 11.42 -5.06
C PHE A 279 -8.08 12.23 -3.94
N PRO A 280 -8.38 13.54 -4.10
CA PRO A 280 -8.38 14.34 -5.34
C PRO A 280 -7.05 15.07 -5.67
N GLN A 281 -5.97 14.84 -4.92
CA GLN A 281 -4.74 15.58 -5.11
C GLN A 281 -4.00 15.14 -6.40
N LYS A 282 -4.30 15.80 -7.53
CA LYS A 282 -3.66 15.64 -8.85
C LYS A 282 -2.15 15.92 -8.88
N ALA A 283 -1.54 16.34 -7.77
CA ALA A 283 -0.09 16.37 -7.64
C ALA A 283 0.38 14.99 -7.20
N LEU A 284 1.29 14.38 -7.98
CA LEU A 284 1.95 13.08 -7.81
C LEU A 284 2.26 12.73 -6.33
N CYS A 285 1.25 12.36 -5.56
CA CYS A 285 1.42 11.94 -4.18
C CYS A 285 1.76 10.47 -4.28
N ARG A 286 3.07 10.21 -4.33
CA ARG A 286 3.67 8.91 -4.11
C ARG A 286 3.21 8.38 -2.74
N ILE A 287 2.01 7.80 -2.66
CA ILE A 287 1.53 6.98 -1.52
C ILE A 287 2.59 5.93 -1.17
N LEU A 288 3.36 5.56 -2.19
CA LEU A 288 4.19 4.38 -2.27
C LEU A 288 5.69 4.68 -2.45
N SER A 289 6.13 5.95 -2.50
CA SER A 289 7.59 6.26 -2.49
C SER A 289 8.08 6.59 -1.08
N SER A 290 9.14 5.89 -0.72
CA SER A 290 9.89 5.83 0.54
C SER A 290 10.48 7.13 1.12
N LYS A 291 9.83 8.30 1.03
CA LYS A 291 10.36 9.54 1.63
C LYS A 291 9.45 10.28 2.62
N ARG A 292 8.23 9.81 2.90
CA ARG A 292 7.35 10.41 3.93
C ARG A 292 6.97 9.52 5.11
N LEU A 293 7.65 8.37 5.27
CA LEU A 293 7.57 7.51 6.47
C LEU A 293 8.49 7.96 7.62
N ARG A 294 9.02 9.20 7.57
CA ARG A 294 9.98 9.73 8.55
C ARG A 294 9.55 11.05 9.20
N LEU A 295 8.25 11.25 9.37
CA LEU A 295 7.72 12.46 10.03
C LEU A 295 6.58 12.15 10.99
N MET A 296 6.81 11.23 11.94
CA MET A 296 6.11 11.21 13.24
C MET A 296 7.04 10.77 14.40
N SER A 297 8.34 11.07 14.32
CA SER A 297 9.24 11.07 15.47
C SER A 297 9.41 12.49 16.01
N THR A 298 8.30 13.16 16.30
CA THR A 298 8.25 14.36 17.12
C THR A 298 7.11 14.23 18.14
N LEU A 299 7.12 13.11 18.86
CA LEU A 299 6.56 13.04 20.20
C LEU A 299 7.59 13.65 21.15
N LYS A 300 7.22 14.80 21.70
CA LYS A 300 7.83 15.56 22.80
C LYS A 300 8.91 14.79 23.59
N VAL A 301 10.17 15.19 23.43
CA VAL A 301 11.15 15.09 24.51
C VAL A 301 10.92 16.30 25.42
N SER A 302 9.90 16.18 26.26
CA SER A 302 9.83 16.94 27.51
C SER A 302 10.07 15.92 28.63
N ASN A 303 11.13 16.15 29.41
CA ASN A 303 11.61 15.37 30.55
C ASN A 303 12.66 14.30 30.24
N PHE A 304 13.87 14.73 29.89
CA PHE A 304 15.10 14.10 30.40
C PHE A 304 16.17 15.20 30.55
N ALA A 305 15.94 16.10 31.50
CA ALA A 305 16.99 16.87 32.12
C ALA A 305 17.27 16.24 33.48
N ARG A 306 18.11 15.21 33.50
CA ARG A 306 18.93 14.79 34.65
C ARG A 306 19.77 13.60 34.24
N GLN A 307 21.03 13.65 34.66
CA GLN A 307 22.10 12.67 34.48
C GLN A 307 22.82 12.80 33.14
N GLY A 308 23.91 13.58 33.19
CA GLY A 308 24.87 13.69 32.11
C GLY A 308 25.71 12.43 32.02
N TYR A 309 25.87 11.93 30.80
CA TYR A 309 26.96 11.05 30.40
C TYR A 309 27.29 11.36 28.93
N SER A 310 28.57 11.65 28.68
CA SER A 310 29.16 11.82 27.35
C SER A 310 29.34 10.46 26.69
N ILE A 311 28.87 10.28 25.45
CA ILE A 311 29.34 9.19 24.58
C ILE A 311 29.53 9.73 23.15
N VAL A 312 30.72 9.45 22.63
CA VAL A 312 31.32 9.86 21.35
C VAL A 312 30.70 9.07 20.18
N PHE A 313 30.38 9.74 19.06
CA PHE A 313 30.01 9.11 17.79
C PHE A 313 31.23 9.07 16.84
N PRO A 314 31.56 7.93 16.21
CA PRO A 314 32.56 7.91 15.14
C PRO A 314 31.95 8.36 13.80
N LEU A 315 32.64 9.29 13.12
CA LEU A 315 32.35 9.66 11.73
C LEU A 315 32.78 8.52 10.80
N PHE A 316 31.83 7.95 10.05
CA PHE A 316 32.14 7.18 8.84
C PHE A 316 32.10 8.12 7.62
N LEU A 317 33.25 8.23 6.96
CA LEU A 317 33.46 8.86 5.66
C LEU A 317 32.72 8.08 4.57
N PHE A 318 31.88 8.76 3.78
CA PHE A 318 31.46 8.27 2.46
C PHE A 318 32.13 9.10 1.38
N SER A 319 32.94 8.41 0.57
CA SER A 319 33.61 8.91 -0.63
C SER A 319 32.61 9.02 -1.79
N ALA A 320 32.48 10.23 -2.35
CA ALA A 320 31.78 10.45 -3.61
C ALA A 320 32.79 10.39 -4.76
N ARG A 321 32.65 9.38 -5.64
CA ARG A 321 33.32 9.36 -6.95
C ARG A 321 32.64 10.39 -7.87
N PHE A 322 33.36 11.43 -8.24
CA PHE A 322 32.99 12.34 -9.32
C PHE A 322 33.29 11.68 -10.67
N PHE A 323 32.28 11.53 -11.53
CA PHE A 323 32.47 11.35 -12.97
C PHE A 323 32.52 12.73 -13.62
N ALA A 324 33.60 13.00 -14.35
CA ALA A 324 33.80 14.23 -15.12
C ALA A 324 33.17 14.12 -16.51
N CYS A 325 32.47 15.18 -16.96
CA CYS A 325 32.22 15.46 -18.37
C CYS A 325 32.13 16.99 -18.61
N PRO A 326 32.46 17.48 -19.82
CA PRO A 326 33.05 18.81 -20.08
C PRO A 326 32.01 19.95 -20.28
N PRO A 327 32.45 21.23 -20.38
CA PRO A 327 31.59 22.39 -20.17
C PRO A 327 30.84 22.82 -21.45
N GLY A 328 29.57 23.17 -21.30
CA GLY A 328 28.76 23.88 -22.29
C GLY A 328 27.64 24.64 -21.59
N PRO A 329 27.27 25.87 -22.03
CA PRO A 329 26.43 26.75 -21.24
C PRO A 329 24.95 26.50 -21.54
N ILE A 330 24.15 26.12 -20.55
CA ILE A 330 22.69 26.25 -20.63
C ILE A 330 22.17 26.83 -19.31
N ILE A 331 21.54 27.99 -19.49
CA ILE A 331 20.76 28.79 -18.56
C ILE A 331 19.76 27.90 -17.80
N CYS A 332 19.80 27.95 -16.46
CA CYS A 332 18.78 27.33 -15.62
C CYS A 332 18.14 28.40 -14.74
N CYS A 333 16.94 28.84 -15.15
CA CYS A 333 16.02 29.64 -14.34
C CYS A 333 15.59 28.82 -13.11
N ILE A 334 16.18 29.10 -11.95
CA ILE A 334 15.68 28.60 -10.66
C ILE A 334 14.66 29.60 -10.12
N TYR A 335 13.41 29.17 -10.11
CA TYR A 335 12.28 29.85 -9.47
C TYR A 335 12.47 29.93 -7.95
N ARG A 336 12.19 31.12 -7.40
CA ARG A 336 12.09 31.48 -5.97
C ARG A 336 11.32 30.44 -5.17
N SER A 337 11.91 29.91 -4.09
CA SER A 337 11.22 29.52 -2.84
C SER A 337 12.21 29.06 -1.77
N CYS A 338 13.03 29.98 -1.23
CA CYS A 338 13.82 29.69 -0.04
C CYS A 338 14.15 30.97 0.75
N CYS A 339 13.11 31.67 1.25
CA CYS A 339 13.29 32.85 2.12
C CYS A 339 12.42 32.87 3.39
N TYR A 340 11.77 31.77 3.78
CA TYR A 340 10.90 31.77 4.98
C TYR A 340 11.45 31.05 6.22
N CYS A 341 12.59 30.36 6.13
CA CYS A 341 13.12 29.59 7.28
C CYS A 341 14.03 30.37 8.23
N CYS A 342 14.61 31.51 7.84
CA CYS A 342 15.55 32.26 8.70
C CYS A 342 14.90 33.33 9.60
N ARG A 343 13.56 33.51 9.57
CA ARG A 343 12.87 34.53 10.40
C ARG A 343 12.21 34.02 11.68
N TRP A 344 12.23 32.71 11.93
CA TRP A 344 11.53 32.13 13.08
C TRP A 344 12.44 31.86 14.30
N TYR A 345 13.76 31.77 14.11
CA TYR A 345 14.70 31.46 15.19
C TYR A 345 15.17 32.68 16.01
N ALA A 346 14.91 33.91 15.54
CA ALA A 346 15.35 35.16 16.18
C ALA A 346 14.31 35.80 17.13
N ARG A 347 13.19 35.13 17.45
CA ARG A 347 12.10 35.72 18.26
C ARG A 347 11.86 35.06 19.64
N LYS A 348 12.73 34.15 20.10
CA LYS A 348 12.50 33.41 21.37
C LYS A 348 13.59 33.52 22.45
N THR A 349 14.53 34.45 22.32
CA THR A 349 15.50 34.78 23.38
C THR A 349 15.56 36.28 23.60
N ALA A 350 14.49 36.83 24.19
CA ALA A 350 14.49 38.15 24.81
C ALA A 350 14.07 37.99 26.28
N ARG A 351 15.05 37.72 27.15
CA ARG A 351 14.91 37.95 28.59
C ARG A 351 15.72 39.20 28.94
N ARG A 352 15.01 40.16 29.53
CA ARG A 352 15.47 41.47 30.01
C ARG A 352 16.58 41.34 31.05
N TRP A 353 17.62 42.16 30.94
CA TRP A 353 18.32 42.80 32.06
C TRP A 353 18.59 44.29 31.69
N PRO A 354 18.55 45.23 32.64
CA PRO A 354 18.48 46.67 32.37
C PRO A 354 19.84 47.37 32.47
N GLY A 355 20.01 48.49 31.76
CA GLY A 355 21.02 49.50 32.11
C GLY A 355 21.77 50.09 30.91
N CYS A 356 21.53 51.38 30.69
CA CYS A 356 22.45 52.43 30.22
C CYS A 356 21.95 53.26 29.02
N TYR A 357 21.98 54.57 29.26
CA TYR A 357 21.43 55.70 28.52
C TYR A 357 22.21 56.10 27.25
N ALA A 358 21.48 56.78 26.34
CA ALA A 358 21.85 57.89 25.42
C ALA A 358 23.20 57.83 24.64
N SER A 359 23.29 58.02 23.32
CA SER A 359 22.91 59.23 22.56
C SER A 359 23.33 59.11 21.07
N SER A 360 22.57 59.80 20.21
CA SER A 360 22.89 60.42 18.90
C SER A 360 24.06 59.94 17.98
N GLY A 361 23.78 59.78 16.68
CA GLY A 361 24.64 60.34 15.60
C GLY A 361 25.09 59.43 14.44
N ARG A 362 24.42 59.58 13.28
CA ARG A 362 24.86 59.46 11.85
C ARG A 362 25.55 58.17 11.30
N PRO A 363 25.39 57.88 9.98
CA PRO A 363 25.83 56.63 9.36
C PRO A 363 27.23 56.71 8.74
N GLY A 364 28.02 55.64 8.84
CA GLY A 364 29.38 55.55 8.29
C GLY A 364 29.79 54.15 7.82
N ARG A 365 29.91 54.03 6.49
CA ARG A 365 30.85 53.25 5.64
C ARG A 365 31.13 51.74 5.88
N CYS A 366 31.11 51.05 4.73
CA CYS A 366 31.59 49.71 4.41
C CYS A 366 32.96 49.34 4.98
N TRP A 367 33.07 48.08 5.40
CA TRP A 367 34.31 47.30 5.31
C TRP A 367 34.03 45.97 4.60
N ARG A 368 34.78 45.75 3.53
CA ARG A 368 34.81 44.55 2.68
C ARG A 368 35.98 43.71 3.19
N LEU A 369 35.73 42.55 3.79
CA LEU A 369 36.81 41.61 4.13
C LEU A 369 37.02 40.65 2.96
N SER A 370 38.14 40.84 2.27
CA SER A 370 38.69 39.96 1.25
C SER A 370 39.62 38.95 1.95
N LEU A 371 39.34 37.66 1.85
CA LEU A 371 40.25 36.59 2.27
C LEU A 371 40.80 35.89 1.02
N SER A 372 42.02 36.24 0.68
CA SER A 372 42.87 35.61 -0.32
C SER A 372 43.61 34.43 0.31
N ILE A 373 43.53 33.23 -0.28
CA ILE A 373 44.37 32.08 0.07
C ILE A 373 45.22 31.74 -1.16
N THR A 374 46.53 31.92 -1.03
CA THR A 374 47.57 31.47 -1.97
C THR A 374 48.01 30.03 -1.67
N PRO A 375 48.34 29.22 -2.68
CA PRO A 375 48.86 27.87 -2.48
C PRO A 375 50.39 27.86 -2.42
N SER A 376 50.97 27.17 -1.43
CA SER A 376 52.40 26.84 -1.40
C SER A 376 52.61 25.32 -1.32
N VAL A 377 53.46 24.87 -2.23
CA VAL A 377 53.90 23.52 -2.56
C VAL A 377 54.93 23.00 -1.54
N MET A 378 54.91 21.70 -1.22
CA MET A 378 56.15 20.96 -0.94
C MET A 378 56.08 19.51 -1.46
N CYS A 379 57.11 19.16 -2.23
CA CYS A 379 57.38 17.90 -2.92
C CYS A 379 57.88 16.79 -2.00
N GLY A 380 57.68 15.53 -2.43
CA GLY A 380 58.32 14.35 -1.84
C GLY A 380 58.28 13.10 -2.74
N ALA A 381 59.19 13.08 -3.73
CA ALA A 381 59.84 11.96 -4.43
C ALA A 381 59.08 10.67 -4.83
N VAL A 382 59.04 10.46 -6.15
CA VAL A 382 58.80 9.18 -6.86
C VAL A 382 60.13 8.47 -7.12
N ARG A 383 60.19 7.15 -6.88
CA ARG A 383 61.15 6.26 -7.57
C ARG A 383 60.40 5.24 -8.42
N ARG A 384 60.81 5.19 -9.68
CA ARG A 384 60.41 4.24 -10.72
C ARG A 384 61.08 2.88 -10.50
N SER A 385 60.39 1.81 -10.88
CA SER A 385 61.01 0.68 -11.57
C SER A 385 60.06 0.16 -12.66
N ILE A 386 60.52 0.32 -13.89
CA ILE A 386 60.01 -0.31 -15.10
C ILE A 386 60.81 -1.60 -15.27
N LEU A 387 60.17 -2.73 -15.54
CA LEU A 387 60.75 -3.75 -16.40
C LEU A 387 59.65 -4.48 -17.18
N THR A 388 59.93 -4.58 -18.46
CA THR A 388 59.08 -4.90 -19.59
C THR A 388 58.98 -6.41 -19.88
N ARG A 389 57.92 -6.74 -20.64
CA ARG A 389 57.91 -7.50 -21.92
C ARG A 389 57.40 -8.95 -21.96
N ARG A 390 56.54 -9.15 -22.97
CA ARG A 390 56.24 -10.32 -23.83
C ARG A 390 54.96 -11.13 -23.57
N SER A 391 53.97 -10.85 -24.43
CA SER A 391 53.06 -11.79 -25.13
C SER A 391 53.86 -12.67 -26.13
N PRO A 392 53.30 -13.73 -26.81
CA PRO A 392 51.89 -13.95 -27.19
C PRO A 392 51.39 -15.44 -27.29
N THR A 393 50.13 -15.59 -27.80
CA THR A 393 49.51 -16.77 -28.49
C THR A 393 49.21 -18.05 -27.68
N ALA A 394 48.25 -18.94 -27.97
CA ALA A 394 47.03 -19.05 -28.79
C ALA A 394 46.45 -20.49 -28.55
N CYS A 395 45.14 -20.71 -28.78
CA CYS A 395 44.43 -22.01 -28.90
C CYS A 395 44.44 -22.91 -27.63
N ILE A 396 43.36 -23.57 -27.19
CA ILE A 396 42.26 -24.31 -27.84
C ILE A 396 40.96 -24.02 -27.08
#